data_AF-A0A8S2WC86-F1
#
_entry.id   AF-A0A8S2WC86-F1
#
_cell.length_a   1.000
_cell.length_b   1.000
_cell.length_c   1.000
_cell.angle_alpha   90.00
_cell.angle_beta   90.00
_cell.angle_gamma   90.00
#
_symmetry.space_group_name_H-M   'P 1'
#
loop_
_entity.id
_entity.type
_entity.pdbx_description
1 polymer ?
#
loop_
_entity_poly.entity_id
_entity_poly.type
_entity_poly.pdbx_seq_one_letter_code
_entity_poly.pdbx_strand_id
1 'polypeptide(L)' 'MQEIFLNAVKEKLTIILTSHSMDECERVCDRLGIMYDGQLACLGTIQHLKSKFGHGYTIEI' A
#
# COMPACT_ATOMS: atom_id res chain seq x y z
N MET A 1 -15.08 -6.92 5.15
CA MET A 1 -14.20 -5.76 5.45
C MET A 1 -13.82 -5.00 4.18
N GLN A 2 -13.35 -5.67 3.11
CA GLN A 2 -13.00 -5.03 1.82
C GLN A 2 -14.16 -4.30 1.10
N GLU A 3 -15.42 -4.76 1.22
CA GLU A 3 -16.57 -4.15 0.52
C GLU A 3 -16.87 -2.69 0.91
N ILE A 4 -16.59 -2.29 2.16
CA ILE A 4 -16.87 -0.93 2.62
C ILE A 4 -15.97 0.07 1.88
N PHE A 5 -14.70 -0.30 1.68
CA PHE A 5 -13.72 0.55 1.00
C PHE A 5 -14.03 0.70 -0.49
N LEU A 6 -14.43 -0.40 -1.16
CA LEU A 6 -14.81 -0.38 -2.57
C LEU A 6 -16.02 0.52 -2.86
N ASN A 7 -17.00 0.57 -1.94
CA ASN A 7 -18.15 1.47 -2.09
C ASN A 7 -17.77 2.93 -1.83
N ALA A 8 -16.89 3.22 -0.87
CA ALA A 8 -16.40 4.57 -0.63
C ALA A 8 -15.54 5.13 -1.79
N VAL A 9 -14.80 4.26 -2.49
CA VAL A 9 -14.09 4.65 -3.74
C VAL A 9 -15.07 5.07 -4.84
N LYS A 10 -16.22 4.38 -4.97
CA LYS A 10 -17.27 4.73 -5.96
C LYS A 10 -17.85 6.13 -5.71
N GLU A 11 -17.93 6.56 -4.46
CA GLU A 11 -18.42 7.87 -4.03
C GLU A 11 -17.38 9.00 -4.18
N LYS A 12 -16.21 8.73 -4.80
CA LYS A 12 -15.09 9.69 -4.96
C LYS A 12 -14.55 10.26 -3.64
N LEU A 13 -14.64 9.47 -2.56
CA LEU A 13 -14.09 9.86 -1.27
C LEU A 13 -12.58 9.60 -1.24
N THR A 14 -11.83 10.48 -0.56
CA THR A 14 -10.43 10.21 -0.24
C THR A 14 -10.35 9.36 1.02
N ILE A 15 -9.72 8.19 0.92
CA ILE A 15 -9.60 7.22 2.02
C ILE A 15 -8.12 7.07 2.34
N ILE A 16 -7.78 7.16 3.63
CA ILE A 16 -6.47 6.79 4.14
C ILE A 16 -6.63 5.46 4.84
N LEU A 17 -5.90 4.45 4.39
CA LEU A 17 -5.85 3.14 5.03
C LEU A 17 -4.43 2.80 5.44
N THR A 18 -4.31 2.12 6.58
CA THR A 18 -3.05 1.55 7.06
C THR A 18 -3.24 0.05 7.18
N SER A 19 -2.43 -0.71 6.47
CA SER A 19 -2.40 -2.17 6.57
C SER A 19 -0.95 -2.63 6.61
N HIS A 20 -0.71 -3.74 7.30
CA HIS A 20 0.56 -4.44 7.29
C HIS A 20 0.65 -5.42 6.11
N SER A 21 -0.46 -5.66 5.40
CA SER A 21 -0.51 -6.51 4.22
C SER A 21 -0.33 -5.68 2.96
N MET A 22 0.75 -5.96 2.22
CA MET A 22 0.99 -5.32 0.93
C MET A 22 -0.04 -5.74 -0.12
N ASP A 23 -0.50 -7.00 -0.08
CA ASP A 23 -1.52 -7.55 -1.00
C ASP A 23 -2.87 -6.85 -0.85
N GLU A 24 -3.25 -6.52 0.39
CA GLU A 24 -4.49 -5.78 0.65
C GLU A 24 -4.38 -4.34 0.14
N CYS A 25 -3.27 -3.65 0.46
CA CYS A 25 -3.02 -2.30 -0.01
C CYS A 25 -3.00 -2.24 -1.54
N GLU A 26 -2.46 -3.26 -2.21
CA GLU A 26 -2.42 -3.32 -3.67
C GLU A 26 -3.80 -3.44 -4.31
N ARG A 27 -4.73 -4.16 -3.67
CA ARG A 27 -6.09 -4.34 -4.21
C ARG A 27 -6.97 -3.11 -4.06
N VAL A 28 -6.68 -2.24 -3.09
CA VAL A 28 -7.58 -1.16 -2.69
C VAL A 28 -7.02 0.24 -2.98
N CYS A 29 -5.70 0.44 -2.89
CA CYS A 29 -5.09 1.77 -2.98
C CYS A 29 -4.62 2.11 -4.40
N ASP A 30 -4.73 3.39 -4.78
CA ASP A 30 -4.05 3.92 -5.98
C ASP A 30 -2.57 4.23 -5.72
N ARG A 31 -2.26 4.61 -4.47
CA ARG A 31 -0.92 5.00 -4.01
C ARG A 31 -0.62 4.34 -2.67
N LEU A 32 0.64 4.00 -2.46
CA LEU A 32 1.09 3.36 -1.23
C LEU A 32 2.24 4.17 -0.63
N GLY A 33 2.25 4.26 0.70
CA GLY A 33 3.32 4.86 1.48
C GLY A 33 3.82 3.85 2.51
N ILE A 34 5.14 3.79 2.71
CA ILE A 34 5.74 2.95 3.77
C ILE A 34 6.26 3.89 4.85
N MET A 35 5.80 3.66 6.08
CA MET A 35 6.28 4.36 7.26
C MET A 35 7.27 3.49 8.02
N TYR A 36 8.38 4.10 8.45
CA TYR A 36 9.39 3.48 9.28
C TYR A 36 9.89 4.51 10.29
N ASP A 37 9.94 4.13 11.57
CA ASP A 37 10.43 4.98 12.67
C ASP A 37 9.79 6.39 12.71
N GLY A 38 8.46 6.44 12.56
CA GLY A 38 7.70 7.69 12.55
C GLY A 38 7.85 8.56 11.30
N GLN A 39 8.62 8.13 10.30
CA GLN A 39 8.86 8.87 9.07
C GLN A 39 8.30 8.14 7.85
N LEU A 40 7.89 8.90 6.83
CA LEU A 40 7.45 8.34 5.55
C LEU A 40 8.68 8.00 4.69
N ALA A 41 9.07 6.73 4.72
CA ALA A 41 10.27 6.23 4.03
C ALA A 41 10.11 6.26 2.50
N CYS A 42 8.90 5.99 2.00
CA CYS A 42 8.60 6.14 0.57
C CYS A 42 7.11 6.38 0.32
N LEU A 43 6.80 7.00 -0.82
CA LEU A 43 5.44 7.25 -1.30
C LEU A 43 5.43 7.16 -2.82
N GLY A 44 4.47 6.45 -3.40
CA GLY A 44 4.38 6.31 -4.85
C GLY A 44 3.21 5.46 -5.30
N THR A 45 3.13 5.20 -6.60
CA THR A 45 2.23 4.15 -7.12
C THR A 45 2.77 2.78 -6.72
N ILE A 46 1.88 1.80 -6.60
CA ILE A 46 2.26 0.43 -6.22
C ILE A 46 3.31 -0.14 -7.18
N GLN A 47 3.14 0.08 -8.48
CA GLN A 47 4.08 -0.40 -9.50
C GLN A 47 5.47 0.22 -9.36
N HIS A 48 5.56 1.52 -9.06
CA HIS A 48 6.84 2.18 -8.79
C HIS A 48 7.54 1.57 -7.57
N LEU A 49 6.78 1.35 -6.49
CA LEU A 49 7.33 0.78 -5.26
C LEU A 49 7.72 -0.69 -5.42
N LYS A 50 6.96 -1.50 -6.16
CA LYS A 50 7.33 -2.87 -6.51
C LYS A 50 8.59 -2.92 -7.36
N SER A 51 8.72 -2.04 -8.34
CA SER A 51 9.94 -1.94 -9.14
C SER A 51 11.15 -1.57 -8.28
N LYS A 52 10.99 -0.62 -7.35
CA LYS A 52 12.09 -0.12 -6.50
C LYS A 52 12.46 -1.04 -5.33
N PHE A 53 11.48 -1.68 -4.70
CA PHE A 53 11.64 -2.42 -3.43
C PHE A 53 11.21 -3.89 -3.50
N GLY A 54 10.47 -4.28 -4.55
CA GLY A 54 9.90 -5.63 -4.70
C GLY A 54 10.88 -6.68 -5.21
N HIS A 55 12.19 -6.42 -5.19
CA HIS A 55 13.21 -7.41 -5.56
C HIS A 55 13.27 -8.59 -4.58
N GLY A 56 12.59 -8.47 -3.43
CA GLY A 56 12.61 -9.47 -2.38
C GLY A 56 13.98 -9.59 -1.73
N TYR A 57 14.01 -10.17 -0.52
CA TYR A 57 15.25 -10.60 0.11
C TYR A 57 15.02 -12.05 0.54
N THR A 58 15.74 -12.99 -0.07
CA THR A 58 15.80 -14.36 0.42
C THR A 58 16.79 -14.37 1.57
N ILE A 59 16.28 -14.33 2.79
CA ILE A 59 17.09 -14.45 3.99
C ILE A 59 17.21 -15.95 4.29
N GLU A 60 18.32 -16.57 3.91
CA GLU A 60 18.70 -17.90 4.39
C GLU A 60 19.33 -17.76 5.77
N ILE A 61 18.90 -18.61 6.71
CA ILE A 61 19.39 -18.67 8.10
C ILE A 61 20.33 -19.86 8.22
#